data_AF-Q5DCM7-F1
#
_entry.id   AF-Q5DCM7-F1
#
_cell.length_a   1.000
_cell.length_b   1.000
_cell.length_c   1.000
_cell.angle_alpha   90.00
_cell.angle_beta   90.00
_cell.angle_gamma   90.00
#
_symmetry.space_group_name_H-M   'P 1'
#
loop_
_entity.id
_entity.type
_entity.pdbx_description
1 polymer ?
#
loop_
_entity_poly.entity_id
_entity_poly.type
_entity_poly.pdbx_seq_one_letter_code
_entity_poly.pdbx_strand_id
1 'polypeptide(L)'
;MFPVGHLLKTQVKQIAQDIGLSRIYSRRESMGMCFIGKRRFSEFIDNYLEPRPGICKDFGTDQVLEEHTGVHHFTLGQRVPMKRFSGPYYVCKMDYHKQIIYVVRDPTHPSLFMRKCWSGPAVWINSKPFSSINLKNIQFQWQNKWRPVRCSLKPFNEISLAAAYVKKDVKRCLSKSDNAALVNTIDASIEDNREIGPCLSIELEVPMRCLAPGQWCAFYDGNVCLGGAMICGSISLWEEGQDTSHNEWKHVDYELTYV
;
A
#
# COMPACT_ATOMS: atom_id res chain seq x y z
N MET A 1 -25.75 -7.76 6.13
CA MET A 1 -25.76 -9.20 5.82
C MET A 1 -24.84 -9.46 4.62
N PHE A 2 -24.09 -10.57 4.61
CA PHE A 2 -23.21 -10.98 3.50
C PHE A 2 -23.62 -12.37 2.94
N PRO A 3 -24.65 -12.46 2.07
CA PRO A 3 -25.31 -13.73 1.74
C PRO A 3 -24.42 -14.76 1.04
N VAL A 4 -23.42 -14.31 0.29
CA VAL A 4 -22.54 -15.16 -0.52
C VAL A 4 -21.19 -15.45 0.16
N GLY A 5 -20.98 -14.99 1.41
CA GLY A 5 -19.67 -15.02 2.07
C GLY A 5 -19.11 -16.42 2.33
N HIS A 6 -19.96 -17.46 2.36
CA HIS A 6 -19.58 -18.86 2.55
C HIS A 6 -19.47 -19.66 1.25
N LEU A 7 -19.75 -19.03 0.11
CA LEU A 7 -19.76 -19.67 -1.20
C LEU A 7 -18.51 -19.33 -1.98
N LEU A 8 -17.96 -20.33 -2.66
CA LEU A 8 -16.98 -20.11 -3.69
C LEU A 8 -17.60 -19.35 -4.86
N LYS A 9 -16.75 -18.61 -5.57
CA LYS A 9 -17.17 -17.80 -6.70
C LYS A 9 -17.81 -18.63 -7.82
N THR A 10 -17.28 -19.82 -8.06
CA THR A 10 -17.81 -20.81 -9.01
C THR A 10 -19.22 -21.25 -8.61
N GLN A 11 -19.46 -21.49 -7.31
CA GLN A 11 -20.78 -21.82 -6.78
C GLN A 11 -21.77 -20.67 -6.96
N VAL A 12 -21.37 -19.43 -6.66
CA VAL A 12 -22.22 -18.23 -6.87
C VAL A 12 -22.60 -18.08 -8.34
N LYS A 13 -21.65 -18.29 -9.26
CA LYS A 13 -21.91 -18.26 -10.70
C LYS A 13 -22.86 -19.38 -11.14
N GLN A 14 -22.70 -20.59 -10.63
CA GLN A 14 -23.58 -21.71 -10.95
C GLN A 14 -25.01 -21.45 -10.47
N ILE A 15 -25.18 -20.97 -9.24
CA ILE A 15 -26.50 -20.58 -8.71
C ILE A 15 -27.17 -19.56 -9.63
N ALA A 16 -26.42 -18.54 -10.09
CA ALA A 16 -26.95 -17.55 -11.02
C ALA A 16 -27.41 -18.18 -12.36
N GLN A 17 -26.67 -19.16 -12.87
CA GLN A 17 -27.05 -19.89 -14.08
C GLN A 17 -28.33 -20.70 -13.87
N ASP A 18 -28.45 -21.40 -12.75
CA ASP A 18 -29.57 -22.31 -12.45
C ASP A 18 -30.90 -21.55 -12.28
N ILE A 19 -30.86 -20.32 -11.76
CA ILE A 19 -32.06 -19.46 -11.61
C ILE A 19 -32.34 -18.58 -12.84
N GLY A 20 -31.69 -18.86 -13.97
CA GLY A 20 -31.94 -18.17 -15.24
C GLY A 20 -31.25 -16.80 -15.39
N LEU A 21 -30.31 -16.44 -14.51
CA LEU A 21 -29.50 -15.22 -14.60
C LEU A 21 -28.22 -15.44 -15.45
N SER A 22 -28.37 -16.03 -16.64
CA SER A 22 -27.26 -16.37 -17.56
C SER A 22 -26.37 -15.17 -17.94
N ARG A 23 -26.94 -13.96 -17.95
CA ARG A 23 -26.19 -12.71 -18.15
C ARG A 23 -25.18 -12.45 -17.03
N ILE A 24 -25.50 -12.79 -15.78
CA ILE A 24 -24.60 -12.62 -14.63
C ILE A 24 -23.50 -13.68 -14.67
N TYR A 25 -23.86 -14.93 -14.98
CA TYR A 25 -22.91 -16.03 -15.16
C TYR A 25 -21.81 -15.70 -16.18
N SER A 26 -22.20 -15.20 -17.34
CA SER A 26 -21.31 -14.83 -18.46
C SER A 26 -20.57 -13.50 -18.26
N ARG A 27 -21.00 -12.67 -17.32
CA ARG A 27 -20.39 -11.36 -17.09
C ARG A 27 -18.98 -11.54 -16.53
N ARG A 28 -18.00 -10.95 -17.25
CA ARG A 28 -16.63 -10.83 -16.74
C ARG A 28 -16.61 -9.91 -15.53
N GLU A 29 -15.71 -10.21 -14.63
CA GLU A 29 -15.52 -9.45 -13.40
C GLU A 29 -15.14 -8.01 -13.70
N SER A 30 -15.66 -7.10 -12.89
CA SER A 30 -15.20 -5.72 -12.89
C SER A 30 -13.75 -5.71 -12.41
N MET A 31 -12.85 -5.20 -13.23
CA MET A 31 -11.43 -5.01 -12.92
C MET A 31 -11.16 -3.51 -12.81
N GLY A 32 -10.26 -3.11 -11.91
CA GLY A 32 -9.93 -1.71 -11.64
C GLY A 32 -10.70 -1.15 -10.45
N MET A 33 -10.59 0.16 -10.22
CA MET A 33 -11.33 0.82 -9.14
C MET A 33 -12.83 0.78 -9.40
N CYS A 34 -13.58 0.56 -8.33
CA CYS A 34 -15.03 0.71 -8.34
C CYS A 34 -15.41 2.09 -8.91
N PHE A 35 -16.47 2.13 -9.72
CA PHE A 35 -17.10 3.35 -10.28
C PHE A 35 -16.38 4.09 -11.42
N ILE A 36 -15.08 3.90 -11.64
CA ILE A 36 -14.35 4.57 -12.75
C ILE A 36 -14.52 3.84 -14.10
N GLY A 37 -14.81 2.53 -14.05
CA GLY A 37 -14.97 1.69 -15.24
C GLY A 37 -13.64 1.38 -15.93
N LYS A 38 -13.70 0.96 -17.20
CA LYS A 38 -12.52 0.58 -18.00
C LYS A 38 -11.86 1.82 -18.61
N ARG A 39 -11.07 2.55 -17.82
CA ARG A 39 -10.27 3.71 -18.29
C ARG A 39 -8.80 3.53 -17.92
N ARG A 40 -7.90 4.20 -18.65
CA ARG A 40 -6.49 4.28 -18.25
C ARG A 40 -6.39 5.19 -17.03
N PHE A 41 -5.86 4.67 -15.93
CA PHE A 41 -5.86 5.37 -14.65
C PHE A 41 -5.08 6.69 -14.70
N SER A 42 -3.95 6.73 -15.41
CA SER A 42 -3.14 7.95 -15.58
C SER A 42 -3.97 9.08 -16.20
N GLU A 43 -4.65 8.81 -17.31
CA GLU A 43 -5.50 9.79 -17.99
C GLU A 43 -6.68 10.22 -17.13
N PHE A 44 -7.22 9.32 -16.30
CA PHE A 44 -8.30 9.66 -15.38
C PHE A 44 -7.84 10.66 -14.32
N ILE A 45 -6.71 10.39 -13.65
CA ILE A 45 -6.21 11.24 -12.57
C ILE A 45 -5.77 12.62 -13.07
N ASP A 46 -5.25 12.73 -14.29
CA ASP A 46 -4.80 14.01 -14.85
C ASP A 46 -5.96 15.01 -15.07
N ASN A 47 -7.23 14.56 -15.03
CA ASN A 47 -8.38 15.47 -15.04
C ASN A 47 -8.63 16.14 -13.67
N TYR A 48 -8.02 15.63 -12.60
CA TYR A 48 -8.23 16.10 -11.22
C TYR A 48 -6.96 16.67 -10.59
N LEU A 49 -5.79 16.24 -11.06
CA LEU A 49 -4.49 16.72 -10.59
C LEU A 49 -3.71 17.30 -11.76
N GLU A 50 -3.21 18.52 -11.58
CA GLU A 50 -2.31 19.14 -12.55
C GLU A 50 -0.99 18.36 -12.61
N PRO A 51 -0.61 17.81 -13.78
CA PRO A 51 0.63 17.06 -13.92
C PRO A 51 1.86 17.96 -13.69
N ARG A 52 2.79 17.47 -12.87
CA ARG A 52 4.08 18.14 -12.61
C ARG A 52 5.21 17.29 -13.17
N PRO A 53 5.80 17.67 -14.32
CA PRO A 53 6.87 16.90 -14.91
C PRO A 53 8.08 16.77 -13.98
N GLY A 54 8.80 15.66 -14.13
CA GLY A 54 9.94 15.31 -13.30
C GLY A 54 10.85 14.29 -13.97
N ILE A 55 11.78 13.74 -13.21
CA ILE A 55 12.82 12.83 -13.73
C ILE A 55 12.89 11.51 -12.96
N CYS A 56 13.13 10.43 -13.72
CA CYS A 56 13.50 9.13 -13.21
C CYS A 56 15.03 9.04 -13.13
N LYS A 57 15.56 8.66 -11.96
CA LYS A 57 16.99 8.45 -11.73
C LYS A 57 17.30 7.03 -11.28
N ASP A 58 18.45 6.51 -11.67
CA ASP A 58 19.01 5.30 -11.08
C ASP A 58 19.44 5.58 -9.62
N PHE A 59 18.99 4.75 -8.69
CA PHE A 59 19.18 4.98 -7.25
C PHE A 59 20.65 4.89 -6.79
N GLY A 60 21.47 4.07 -7.46
CA GLY A 60 22.87 3.88 -7.08
C GLY A 60 23.81 4.91 -7.71
N THR A 61 23.54 5.30 -8.96
CA THR A 61 24.43 6.17 -9.74
C THR A 61 23.96 7.62 -9.84
N ASP A 62 22.72 7.92 -9.43
CA ASP A 62 22.04 9.20 -9.65
C ASP A 62 21.93 9.59 -11.14
N GLN A 63 22.18 8.64 -12.06
CA GLN A 63 22.06 8.84 -13.51
C GLN A 63 20.60 9.14 -13.87
N VAL A 64 20.37 10.24 -14.58
CA VAL A 64 19.05 10.55 -15.15
C VAL A 64 18.75 9.56 -16.28
N LEU A 65 17.66 8.82 -16.14
CA LEU A 65 17.22 7.81 -17.09
C LEU A 65 16.18 8.38 -18.05
N GLU A 66 15.07 8.90 -17.50
CA GLU A 66 13.93 9.40 -18.30
C GLU A 66 13.21 10.55 -17.62
N GLU A 67 12.35 11.25 -18.36
CA GLU A 67 11.39 12.21 -17.83
C GLU A 67 10.02 11.55 -17.64
N HIS A 68 9.24 12.05 -16.70
CA HIS A 68 7.87 11.61 -16.46
C HIS A 68 6.91 12.80 -16.31
N THR A 69 5.62 12.55 -16.47
CA THR A 69 4.55 13.55 -16.43
C THR A 69 4.05 13.89 -15.02
N GLY A 70 4.33 13.03 -14.04
CA GLY A 70 4.04 13.33 -12.63
C GLY A 70 4.28 12.16 -11.70
N VAL A 71 4.69 12.46 -10.47
CA VAL A 71 4.93 11.44 -9.42
C VAL A 71 3.69 10.62 -9.08
N HIS A 72 2.49 11.18 -9.25
CA HIS A 72 1.21 10.51 -8.99
C HIS A 72 0.90 9.36 -9.96
N HIS A 73 1.65 9.22 -11.05
CA HIS A 73 1.56 8.07 -11.96
C HIS A 73 2.35 6.85 -11.49
N PHE A 74 3.09 6.98 -10.39
CA PHE A 74 4.00 5.95 -9.89
C PHE A 74 3.56 5.42 -8.52
N THR A 75 3.94 4.18 -8.25
CA THR A 75 3.77 3.54 -6.94
C THR A 75 5.05 2.81 -6.57
N LEU A 76 5.35 2.78 -5.27
CA LEU A 76 6.52 2.08 -4.76
C LEU A 76 6.54 0.61 -5.21
N GLY A 77 7.67 0.18 -5.75
CA GLY A 77 7.94 -1.15 -6.29
C GLY A 77 7.26 -1.46 -7.63
N GLN A 78 6.57 -0.50 -8.24
CA GLN A 78 6.05 -0.62 -9.60
C GLN A 78 7.18 -0.92 -10.57
N ARG A 79 6.95 -1.91 -11.44
CA ARG A 79 7.80 -2.20 -12.59
C ARG A 79 7.57 -1.13 -13.66
N VAL A 80 8.60 -0.36 -13.97
CA VAL A 80 8.58 0.70 -14.98
C VAL A 80 9.43 0.25 -16.18
N PRO A 81 8.83 0.13 -17.38
CA PRO A 81 9.61 -0.04 -18.60
C PRO A 81 10.27 1.29 -18.96
N MET A 82 11.58 1.28 -19.17
CA MET A 82 12.30 2.43 -19.71
C MET A 82 12.35 2.30 -21.24
N LYS A 83 12.04 3.37 -21.96
CA LYS A 83 12.13 3.48 -23.42
C LYS A 83 13.58 3.51 -23.91
N ARG A 84 14.48 4.21 -23.20
CA ARG A 84 15.88 4.43 -23.59
C ARG A 84 16.87 3.44 -22.97
N PHE A 85 16.47 2.76 -21.90
CA PHE A 85 17.33 1.83 -21.16
C PHE A 85 16.74 0.42 -21.20
N SER A 86 17.59 -0.59 -21.39
CA SER A 86 17.13 -1.97 -21.52
C SER A 86 16.84 -2.63 -20.17
N GLY A 87 15.74 -3.38 -20.15
CA GLY A 87 15.32 -4.18 -19.00
C GLY A 87 14.33 -3.47 -18.08
N PRO A 88 13.73 -4.22 -17.15
CA PRO A 88 12.80 -3.66 -16.19
C PRO A 88 13.53 -2.85 -15.12
N TYR A 89 12.95 -1.72 -14.77
CA TYR A 89 13.31 -0.95 -13.58
C TYR A 89 12.17 -1.03 -12.57
N TYR A 90 12.48 -0.83 -11.30
CA TYR A 90 11.50 -0.86 -10.21
C TYR A 90 11.63 0.40 -9.37
N VAL A 91 10.51 1.09 -9.13
CA VAL A 91 10.46 2.27 -8.26
C VAL A 91 10.85 1.87 -6.85
N CYS A 92 11.90 2.46 -6.29
CA CYS A 92 12.34 2.17 -4.92
C CYS A 92 12.23 3.36 -3.97
N LYS A 93 12.17 4.58 -4.51
CA LYS A 93 11.95 5.80 -3.73
C LYS A 93 11.31 6.88 -4.61
N MET A 94 10.50 7.74 -4.01
CA MET A 94 9.85 8.86 -4.69
C MET A 94 10.05 10.12 -3.86
N ASP A 95 10.61 11.17 -4.47
CA ASP A 95 10.70 12.52 -3.90
C ASP A 95 9.62 13.39 -4.56
N TYR A 96 8.51 13.55 -3.84
CA TYR A 96 7.35 14.31 -4.31
C TYR A 96 7.64 15.81 -4.45
N HIS A 97 8.63 16.36 -3.74
CA HIS A 97 8.94 17.79 -3.81
C HIS A 97 9.78 18.12 -5.03
N LYS A 98 10.81 17.31 -5.29
CA LYS A 98 11.69 17.49 -6.43
C LYS A 98 11.15 16.86 -7.71
N GLN A 99 10.03 16.14 -7.62
CA GLN A 99 9.48 15.35 -8.73
C GLN A 99 10.53 14.35 -9.25
N ILE A 100 11.18 13.62 -8.34
CA ILE A 100 12.19 12.62 -8.69
C ILE A 100 11.69 11.23 -8.32
N ILE A 101 11.72 10.31 -9.28
CA ILE A 101 11.47 8.89 -9.06
C ILE A 101 12.81 8.16 -9.10
N TYR A 102 13.20 7.51 -8.01
CA TYR A 102 14.38 6.67 -7.99
C TYR A 102 14.02 5.22 -8.28
N VAL A 103 14.78 4.61 -9.18
CA VAL A 103 14.57 3.24 -9.63
C VAL A 103 15.83 2.39 -9.48
N VAL A 104 15.61 1.08 -9.39
CA VAL A 104 16.68 0.05 -9.38
C VAL A 104 16.39 -1.01 -10.44
N ARG A 105 17.45 -1.61 -10.99
CA ARG A 105 17.32 -2.73 -11.94
C ARG A 105 17.16 -4.08 -11.23
N ASP A 106 17.90 -4.26 -10.13
CA ASP A 106 17.86 -5.50 -9.36
C ASP A 106 16.51 -5.64 -8.64
N PRO A 107 15.68 -6.64 -9.01
CA PRO A 107 14.40 -6.86 -8.34
C PRO A 107 14.54 -7.33 -6.88
N THR A 108 15.73 -7.75 -6.46
CA THR A 108 16.05 -8.15 -5.08
C THR A 108 16.80 -7.07 -4.30
N HIS A 109 16.93 -5.86 -4.84
CA HIS A 109 17.59 -4.74 -4.16
C HIS A 109 16.93 -4.41 -2.81
N PRO A 110 17.68 -4.20 -1.72
CA PRO A 110 17.14 -3.97 -0.36
C PRO A 110 16.24 -2.73 -0.25
N SER A 111 16.38 -1.75 -1.15
CA SER A 111 15.48 -0.58 -1.20
C SER A 111 14.02 -0.91 -1.57
N LEU A 112 13.75 -2.10 -2.12
CA LEU A 112 12.40 -2.55 -2.49
C LEU A 112 11.67 -3.28 -1.36
N PHE A 113 12.36 -3.63 -0.28
CA PHE A 113 11.85 -4.44 0.82
C PHE A 113 11.77 -3.62 2.09
N MET A 114 10.69 -3.81 2.84
CA MET A 114 10.46 -3.15 4.11
C MET A 114 10.07 -4.20 5.14
N ARG A 115 10.64 -4.09 6.33
CA ARG A 115 10.25 -4.91 7.48
C ARG A 115 9.36 -4.14 8.45
N LYS A 116 9.45 -2.81 8.45
CA LYS A 116 8.72 -1.94 9.38
C LYS A 116 7.93 -0.88 8.63
N CYS A 117 6.72 -0.64 9.12
CA CYS A 117 5.90 0.50 8.71
C CYS A 117 5.14 1.09 9.91
N TRP A 118 4.58 2.27 9.67
CA TRP A 118 3.78 3.00 10.63
C TRP A 118 2.45 3.37 10.00
N SER A 119 1.38 3.17 10.75
CA SER A 119 0.04 3.51 10.30
C SER A 119 -0.49 4.77 10.96
N GLY A 120 -1.51 5.35 10.35
CA GLY A 120 -2.44 6.24 11.04
C GLY A 120 -3.27 5.49 12.08
N PRO A 121 -4.26 6.17 12.69
CA PRO A 121 -5.15 5.55 13.66
C PRO A 121 -5.84 4.31 13.08
N ALA A 122 -5.80 3.21 13.83
CA ALA A 122 -6.43 1.96 13.38
C ALA A 122 -7.95 2.02 13.53
N VAL A 123 -8.66 1.44 12.58
CA VAL A 123 -10.12 1.30 12.60
C VAL A 123 -10.46 -0.16 12.85
N TRP A 124 -11.08 -0.46 14.00
CA TRP A 124 -11.43 -1.81 14.41
C TRP A 124 -12.89 -2.14 14.04
N ILE A 125 -13.12 -3.35 13.50
CA ILE A 125 -14.46 -3.81 13.12
C ILE A 125 -15.26 -4.20 14.36
N ASN A 126 -14.60 -4.78 15.36
CA ASN A 126 -15.21 -5.10 16.64
C ASN A 126 -14.81 -4.00 17.63
N SER A 127 -15.76 -3.44 18.38
CA SER A 127 -15.58 -2.40 19.41
C SER A 127 -14.89 -2.93 20.68
N LYS A 128 -13.92 -3.82 20.48
CA LYS A 128 -13.03 -4.30 21.52
C LYS A 128 -11.84 -3.34 21.58
N PRO A 129 -11.51 -2.80 22.76
CA PRO A 129 -10.36 -1.91 22.87
C PRO A 129 -9.10 -2.64 22.42
N PHE A 130 -8.16 -1.91 21.81
CA PHE A 130 -6.89 -2.49 21.32
C PHE A 130 -6.18 -3.37 22.36
N SER A 131 -6.25 -2.98 23.64
CA SER A 131 -5.69 -3.72 24.79
C SER A 131 -6.24 -5.13 24.95
N SER A 132 -7.41 -5.42 24.39
CA SER A 132 -8.08 -6.73 24.45
C SER A 132 -7.84 -7.60 23.21
N ILE A 133 -7.09 -7.10 22.22
CA ILE A 133 -6.72 -7.87 21.02
C ILE A 133 -5.59 -8.85 21.38
N ASN A 134 -5.74 -10.11 20.97
CA ASN A 134 -4.66 -11.09 21.09
C ASN A 134 -3.58 -10.81 20.04
N LEU A 135 -2.49 -10.18 20.45
CA LEU A 135 -1.41 -9.79 19.54
C LEU A 135 -0.47 -10.93 19.13
N LYS A 136 -0.66 -12.17 19.62
CA LYS A 136 0.32 -13.25 19.44
C LYS A 136 0.41 -13.79 18.00
N ASN A 137 -0.64 -13.68 17.20
CA ASN A 137 -0.72 -14.27 15.86
C ASN A 137 -1.36 -13.33 14.82
N ILE A 138 -1.11 -12.02 14.94
CA ILE A 138 -1.69 -11.07 14.01
C ILE A 138 -1.06 -11.24 12.63
N GLN A 139 -1.91 -11.24 11.61
CA GLN A 139 -1.50 -11.22 10.22
C GLN A 139 -1.81 -9.87 9.59
N PHE A 140 -0.94 -9.43 8.70
CA PHE A 140 -0.95 -8.16 8.00
C PHE A 140 -1.10 -8.39 6.50
N GLN A 141 -2.06 -7.71 5.88
CA GLN A 141 -2.27 -7.73 4.44
C GLN A 141 -2.40 -6.29 3.92
N TRP A 142 -1.65 -5.92 2.90
CA TRP A 142 -1.66 -4.57 2.30
C TRP A 142 -1.87 -4.59 0.79
N GLN A 143 -1.83 -5.79 0.20
CA GLN A 143 -2.14 -6.04 -1.19
C GLN A 143 -3.25 -7.09 -1.22
N ASN A 144 -4.38 -6.77 -1.86
CA ASN A 144 -5.59 -7.60 -1.87
C ASN A 144 -5.33 -9.03 -2.40
N LYS A 145 -4.36 -9.19 -3.30
CA LYS A 145 -4.00 -10.49 -3.89
C LYS A 145 -2.87 -11.20 -3.16
N TRP A 146 -2.37 -10.68 -2.05
CA TRP A 146 -1.27 -11.31 -1.33
C TRP A 146 -1.78 -11.97 -0.06
N ARG A 147 -1.18 -13.10 0.32
CA ARG A 147 -1.45 -13.78 1.57
C ARG A 147 -1.10 -12.85 2.74
N PRO A 148 -1.94 -12.78 3.78
CA PRO A 148 -1.57 -12.12 5.02
C PRO A 148 -0.29 -12.74 5.61
N VAL A 149 0.64 -11.89 6.05
CA VAL A 149 1.92 -12.31 6.67
C VAL A 149 1.90 -12.01 8.15
N ARG A 150 2.60 -12.79 8.97
CA ARG A 150 2.66 -12.51 10.41
C ARG A 150 3.36 -11.18 10.68
N CYS A 151 2.86 -10.46 11.68
CA CYS A 151 3.46 -9.22 12.14
C CYS A 151 3.29 -9.05 13.66
N SER A 152 4.05 -8.13 14.22
CA SER A 152 3.83 -7.60 15.56
C SER A 152 3.32 -6.17 15.48
N LEU A 153 2.38 -5.85 16.38
CA LEU A 153 1.76 -4.53 16.48
C LEU A 153 2.13 -3.90 17.83
N LYS A 154 2.51 -2.62 17.81
CA LYS A 154 2.72 -1.81 19.01
C LYS A 154 2.04 -0.45 18.84
N PRO A 155 1.41 0.10 19.90
CA PRO A 155 0.96 1.49 19.87
C PRO A 155 2.12 2.43 19.53
N PHE A 156 1.82 3.44 18.73
CA PHE A 156 2.78 4.41 18.24
C PHE A 156 2.25 5.82 18.47
N ASN A 157 2.91 6.58 19.34
CA ASN A 157 2.41 7.89 19.78
C ASN A 157 3.12 9.07 19.08
N GLU A 158 4.17 8.82 18.31
CA GLU A 158 4.97 9.85 17.67
C GLU A 158 4.54 10.07 16.21
N ILE A 159 3.34 10.63 16.01
CA ILE A 159 2.82 10.99 14.67
C ILE A 159 3.85 11.84 13.89
N SER A 160 4.65 12.68 14.58
CA SER A 160 5.76 13.44 14.03
C SER A 160 6.82 12.57 13.35
N LEU A 161 7.09 11.37 13.86
CA LEU A 161 8.10 10.43 13.39
C LEU A 161 7.56 9.54 12.25
N ALA A 162 6.29 9.11 12.30
CA ALA A 162 5.61 8.51 11.13
C ALA A 162 5.52 9.50 9.97
N ALA A 163 5.16 10.75 10.27
CA ALA A 163 5.25 11.83 9.33
C ALA A 163 6.70 12.11 8.94
N ALA A 164 7.72 11.92 9.79
CA ALA A 164 9.14 12.08 9.42
C ALA A 164 9.61 11.09 8.35
N TYR A 165 9.05 9.87 8.33
CA TYR A 165 9.27 8.91 7.25
C TYR A 165 8.57 9.32 5.93
N VAL A 166 7.53 10.15 6.01
CA VAL A 166 6.98 10.90 4.86
C VAL A 166 7.79 12.17 4.57
N LYS A 167 8.31 12.84 5.61
CA LYS A 167 8.86 14.21 5.62
C LYS A 167 10.39 14.26 5.47
N LYS A 168 11.12 13.15 5.25
CA LYS A 168 12.53 13.24 4.81
C LYS A 168 12.65 14.07 3.52
N ASP A 169 11.58 14.16 2.72
CA ASP A 169 11.51 15.02 1.54
C ASP A 169 10.71 16.34 1.74
N VAL A 170 9.93 16.50 2.83
CA VAL A 170 9.07 17.68 3.13
C VAL A 170 9.74 18.63 4.15
N LYS A 171 11.05 18.86 4.06
CA LYS A 171 11.77 19.61 5.13
C LYS A 171 11.56 21.13 5.14
N ARG A 172 10.59 21.69 4.39
CA ARG A 172 10.40 23.16 4.29
C ARG A 172 8.98 23.69 4.54
N CYS A 173 8.01 22.83 4.85
CA CYS A 173 6.64 23.28 5.15
C CYS A 173 6.20 22.80 6.53
N LEU A 174 6.76 23.37 7.59
CA LEU A 174 6.15 23.32 8.92
C LEU A 174 6.36 24.68 9.58
N SER A 175 5.41 25.58 9.37
CA SER A 175 5.10 26.57 10.41
C SER A 175 4.22 25.88 11.45
N LYS A 176 4.17 26.39 12.69
CA LYS A 176 3.46 25.75 13.81
C LYS A 176 1.96 25.47 13.55
N SER A 177 1.36 26.03 12.51
CA SER A 177 -0.03 25.76 12.09
C SER A 177 -0.24 24.41 11.39
N ASP A 178 0.81 23.77 10.88
CA ASP A 178 0.67 22.72 9.86
C ASP A 178 0.58 21.29 10.44
N ASN A 179 0.75 21.13 11.76
CA ASN A 179 0.38 19.87 12.43
C ASN A 179 -1.13 19.64 12.39
N ALA A 180 -1.93 20.71 12.39
CA ALA A 180 -3.38 20.62 12.15
C ALA A 180 -3.66 20.19 10.70
N ALA A 181 -2.85 20.60 9.73
CA ALA A 181 -3.04 20.26 8.32
C ALA A 181 -2.77 18.78 8.02
N LEU A 182 -1.79 18.13 8.65
CA LEU A 182 -1.57 16.68 8.49
C LEU A 182 -2.68 15.86 9.15
N VAL A 183 -3.16 16.32 10.31
CA VAL A 183 -4.36 15.80 10.99
C VAL A 183 -5.61 16.03 10.15
N ASN A 184 -5.72 17.13 9.42
CA ASN A 184 -6.81 17.43 8.48
C ASN A 184 -6.63 16.79 7.09
N THR A 185 -5.45 16.27 6.73
CA THR A 185 -5.26 15.47 5.49
C THR A 185 -5.62 14.02 5.76
N ILE A 186 -5.41 13.57 7.01
CA ILE A 186 -6.14 12.45 7.61
C ILE A 186 -7.53 12.98 8.02
N ASP A 187 -8.24 13.65 7.10
CA ASP A 187 -9.62 14.10 7.34
C ASP A 187 -10.47 12.84 7.56
N ALA A 188 -10.51 12.41 8.81
CA ALA A 188 -11.45 11.46 9.36
C ALA A 188 -12.79 12.16 9.55
N SER A 189 -13.18 13.04 8.62
CA SER A 189 -14.53 13.60 8.48
C SER A 189 -15.49 12.55 7.89
N ILE A 190 -15.26 11.27 8.20
CA ILE A 190 -16.38 10.35 8.32
C ILE A 190 -16.87 10.55 9.74
N GLU A 191 -18.00 11.24 9.88
CA GLU A 191 -18.85 11.17 11.08
C GLU A 191 -19.17 9.69 11.35
N ASP A 192 -18.29 9.01 12.08
CA ASP A 192 -18.50 7.62 12.42
C ASP A 192 -18.16 7.43 13.89
N ASN A 193 -19.15 6.98 14.64
CA ASN A 193 -19.01 6.48 16.01
C ASN A 193 -18.13 5.21 16.08
N ARG A 194 -17.18 5.02 15.15
CA ARG A 194 -16.23 3.91 15.15
C ARG A 194 -15.19 4.16 16.22
N GLU A 195 -14.92 3.17 17.06
CA GLU A 195 -13.79 3.22 17.98
C GLU A 195 -12.48 3.24 17.20
N ILE A 196 -11.88 4.43 17.16
CA ILE A 196 -10.56 4.65 16.57
C ILE A 196 -9.51 4.18 17.58
N GLY A 197 -8.68 3.22 17.17
CA GLY A 197 -7.54 2.75 17.92
C GLY A 197 -6.31 3.65 17.81
N PRO A 198 -5.21 3.29 18.49
CA PRO A 198 -3.97 4.05 18.39
C PRO A 198 -3.40 3.98 16.96
N CYS A 199 -2.49 4.90 16.64
CA CYS A 199 -1.57 4.66 15.53
C CYS A 199 -0.68 3.46 15.87
N LEU A 200 -0.20 2.73 14.86
CA LEU A 200 0.53 1.48 15.08
C LEU A 200 1.92 1.55 14.46
N SER A 201 2.90 1.02 15.19
CA SER A 201 4.16 0.53 14.64
C SER A 201 3.98 -0.94 14.32
N ILE A 202 4.25 -1.31 13.07
CA ILE A 202 4.02 -2.63 12.52
C ILE A 202 5.38 -3.17 12.08
N GLU A 203 5.75 -4.33 12.62
CA GLU A 203 6.96 -5.04 12.23
C GLU A 203 6.58 -6.40 11.68
N LEU A 204 6.88 -6.61 10.40
CA LEU A 204 6.63 -7.86 9.70
C LEU A 204 7.66 -8.91 10.11
N GLU A 205 7.23 -10.16 10.23
CA GLU A 205 8.15 -11.26 10.57
C GLU A 205 9.24 -11.45 9.51
N VAL A 206 8.86 -11.30 8.24
CA VAL A 206 9.77 -11.34 7.09
C VAL A 206 9.71 -10.00 6.35
N PRO A 207 10.83 -9.51 5.81
CA PRO A 207 10.81 -8.32 4.95
C PRO A 207 9.91 -8.56 3.73
N MET A 208 9.02 -7.60 3.46
CA MET A 208 8.09 -7.69 2.35
C MET A 208 8.28 -6.55 1.38
N ARG A 209 7.97 -6.83 0.12
CA ARG A 209 8.12 -5.87 -0.96
C ARG A 209 6.98 -4.83 -0.96
N CYS A 210 7.29 -3.58 -1.31
CA CYS A 210 6.29 -2.55 -1.64
C CYS A 210 5.30 -2.19 -0.52
N LEU A 211 5.77 -1.83 0.68
CA LEU A 211 4.90 -1.21 1.69
C LEU A 211 4.75 0.28 1.38
N ALA A 212 3.83 0.62 0.47
CA ALA A 212 3.69 2.00 -0.01
C ALA A 212 2.81 2.85 0.91
N PRO A 213 3.26 4.06 1.32
CA PRO A 213 2.42 5.03 2.00
C PRO A 213 1.14 5.37 1.21
N GLY A 214 0.04 5.62 1.93
CA GLY A 214 -1.29 5.87 1.37
C GLY A 214 -2.09 4.59 1.06
N GLN A 215 -1.44 3.42 1.00
CA GLN A 215 -2.17 2.15 0.94
C GLN A 215 -2.80 1.81 2.28
N TRP A 216 -3.90 1.07 2.26
CA TRP A 216 -4.50 0.50 3.46
C TRP A 216 -3.93 -0.88 3.73
N CYS A 217 -3.72 -1.16 5.02
CA CYS A 217 -3.48 -2.50 5.52
C CYS A 217 -4.68 -3.01 6.31
N ALA A 218 -4.88 -4.32 6.30
CA ALA A 218 -5.86 -5.04 7.07
C ALA A 218 -5.16 -6.02 8.03
N PHE A 219 -5.72 -6.15 9.23
CA PHE A 219 -5.23 -7.03 10.28
C PHE A 219 -6.17 -8.21 10.48
N TYR A 220 -5.61 -9.41 10.60
CA TYR A 220 -6.35 -10.65 10.76
C TYR A 220 -5.88 -11.46 11.97
N ASP A 221 -6.81 -12.18 12.59
CA ASP A 221 -6.56 -13.32 13.48
C ASP A 221 -7.22 -14.56 12.85
N GLY A 222 -6.43 -15.35 12.15
CA GLY A 222 -6.92 -16.44 11.30
C GLY A 222 -7.91 -15.94 10.24
N ASN A 223 -9.15 -16.43 10.30
CA ASN A 223 -10.22 -16.06 9.35
C ASN A 223 -11.00 -14.80 9.77
N VAL A 224 -10.63 -14.14 10.87
CA VAL A 224 -11.32 -12.96 11.38
C VAL A 224 -10.57 -11.71 10.97
N CYS A 225 -11.20 -10.85 10.18
CA CYS A 225 -10.72 -9.48 9.94
C CYS A 225 -10.98 -8.65 11.20
N LEU A 226 -9.90 -8.17 11.83
CA LEU A 226 -9.98 -7.37 13.05
C LEU A 226 -10.26 -5.90 12.73
N GLY A 227 -9.72 -5.41 11.62
CA GLY A 227 -9.73 -4.00 11.27
C GLY A 227 -8.63 -3.66 10.28
N GLY A 228 -8.31 -2.39 10.17
CA GLY A 228 -7.26 -1.91 9.28
C GLY A 228 -6.80 -0.50 9.58
N ALA A 229 -5.75 -0.07 8.91
CA ALA A 229 -5.21 1.28 9.04
C ALA A 229 -4.54 1.72 7.74
N MET A 230 -4.51 3.03 7.48
CA MET A 230 -3.72 3.58 6.38
C MET A 230 -2.24 3.55 6.75
N ILE A 231 -1.40 3.03 5.86
CA ILE A 231 0.05 3.07 5.99
C ILE A 231 0.48 4.52 5.76
N CYS A 232 1.07 5.14 6.77
CA CYS A 232 1.57 6.50 6.68
C CYS A 232 3.04 6.55 6.28
N GLY A 233 3.85 5.56 6.67
CA GLY A 233 5.27 5.53 6.35
C GLY A 233 5.85 4.14 6.43
N SER A 234 6.97 3.91 5.77
CA SER A 234 7.73 2.66 5.84
C SER A 234 9.22 2.97 5.74
N ILE A 235 10.05 2.02 6.17
CA ILE A 235 11.51 2.10 6.04
C ILE A 235 11.99 0.89 5.24
N SER A 236 12.79 1.16 4.20
CA SER A 236 13.41 0.11 3.41
C SER A 236 14.59 -0.54 4.13
N LEU A 237 14.92 -1.79 3.78
CA LEU A 237 16.10 -2.46 4.33
C LEU A 237 17.39 -1.67 4.05
N TRP A 238 17.45 -1.01 2.88
CA TRP A 238 18.55 -0.10 2.54
C TRP A 238 18.67 1.07 3.52
N GLU A 239 17.55 1.69 3.90
CA GLU A 239 17.55 2.76 4.91
C GLU A 239 17.83 2.27 6.32
N GLU A 240 17.58 0.99 6.62
CA GLU A 240 18.05 0.31 7.82
C GLU A 240 19.57 -0.02 7.77
N GLY A 241 20.25 0.28 6.66
CA GLY A 241 21.69 0.06 6.48
C GLY A 241 22.06 -1.30 5.89
N GLN A 242 21.09 -2.05 5.33
CA GLN A 242 21.37 -3.30 4.64
C GLN A 242 21.70 -3.04 3.17
N ASP A 243 22.83 -3.55 2.70
CA ASP A 243 23.33 -3.39 1.34
C ASP A 243 23.29 -4.67 0.50
N THR A 244 23.01 -5.82 1.12
CA THR A 244 22.91 -7.12 0.43
C THR A 244 21.53 -7.34 -0.20
N SER A 245 21.51 -7.87 -1.43
CA SER A 245 20.28 -8.27 -2.11
C SER A 245 19.47 -9.29 -1.31
N HIS A 246 18.15 -9.08 -1.24
CA HIS A 246 17.21 -9.93 -0.52
C HIS A 246 16.60 -10.99 -1.44
N ASN A 247 17.26 -12.14 -1.54
CA ASN A 247 16.91 -13.20 -2.50
C ASN A 247 15.87 -14.21 -2.00
N GLU A 248 15.49 -14.15 -0.73
CA GLU A 248 14.58 -15.13 -0.10
C GLU A 248 13.10 -14.90 -0.47
N TRP A 249 12.76 -13.70 -0.94
CA TRP A 249 11.40 -13.35 -1.29
C TRP A 249 11.05 -13.73 -2.73
N LYS A 250 9.98 -14.51 -2.92
CA LYS A 250 9.41 -14.81 -4.24
C LYS A 250 7.94 -14.41 -4.29
N HIS A 251 7.54 -13.68 -5.33
CA HIS A 251 6.16 -13.23 -5.51
C HIS A 251 5.13 -14.37 -5.45
N VAL A 252 5.46 -15.53 -6.02
CA VAL A 252 4.59 -16.70 -6.10
C VAL A 252 4.23 -17.29 -4.74
N ASP A 253 5.07 -17.07 -3.71
CA ASP A 253 4.83 -17.61 -2.37
C ASP A 253 3.69 -16.86 -1.66
N TYR A 254 3.40 -15.63 -2.12
CA TYR A 254 2.41 -14.74 -1.51
C TYR A 254 1.17 -14.55 -2.38
N GLU A 255 1.22 -14.81 -3.68
CA GLU A 255 0.07 -14.59 -4.57
C GLU A 255 -1.09 -15.55 -4.26
N LEU A 256 -2.28 -14.98 -4.06
CA LEU A 256 -3.53 -15.72 -3.93
C LEU A 256 -4.07 -16.01 -5.33
N THR A 257 -4.02 -17.29 -5.71
CA THR A 257 -4.75 -17.81 -6.86
C THR A 257 -6.15 -18.18 -6.41
N TYR A 258 -7.12 -17.33 -6.73
CA TYR A 258 -8.54 -17.71 -6.63
C TYR A 258 -8.84 -18.65 -7.80
N VAL A 259 -8.82 -19.95 -7.54
CA VAL A 259 -9.33 -20.98 -8.46
C VAL A 259 -10.84 -21.09 -8.30
#